data_AF-A0A8D0CQM1-F1
#
_entry.id   AF-A0A8D0CQM1-F1
#
_cell.length_a   1.000
_cell.length_b   1.000
_cell.length_c   1.000
_cell.angle_alpha   90.00
_cell.angle_beta   90.00
_cell.angle_gamma   90.00
#
_symmetry.space_group_name_H-M   'P 1'
#
loop_
_entity.id
_entity.type
_entity.pdbx_description
1 polymer ?
#
loop_
_entity_poly.entity_id
_entity_poly.type
_entity_poly.pdbx_seq_one_letter_code
_entity_poly.pdbx_strand_id
1 'polypeptide(L)'
;MKGRESTGLSPRRAGLCPVCLVSKTQPQRSATVPEQRALPNRTLRLQNGIQVYLNGDGEGRGTHLSLYVVLMPGDFDALLPWPFRQTVSLSVLDQSGAANHRSLSFRPDPASKSFQRPAAESVNNVAVGFSCFIPLNEFAAYVKDDTLFVKVKVDMAGLEHL
;
A
#
# COMPACT_ATOMS: atom_id res chain seq x y z
N MET A 1 -16.50 43.21 23.59
CA MET A 1 -17.44 42.13 23.18
C MET A 1 -17.56 42.19 21.67
N LYS A 2 -17.32 41.19 20.84
CA LYS A 2 -16.96 39.78 20.98
C LYS A 2 -16.21 39.45 19.66
N GLY A 3 -14.94 39.07 19.73
CA GLY A 3 -14.16 38.68 18.55
C GLY A 3 -14.64 37.31 18.05
N ARG A 4 -14.84 37.19 16.74
CA ARG A 4 -15.10 35.89 16.09
C ARG A 4 -13.77 35.17 15.93
N GLU A 5 -13.61 34.05 16.62
CA GLU A 5 -12.58 33.05 16.31
C GLU A 5 -12.87 32.45 14.94
N SER A 6 -12.02 32.74 13.96
CA SER A 6 -11.90 31.95 12.75
C SER A 6 -10.97 30.78 13.05
N THR A 7 -11.55 29.60 13.26
CA THR A 7 -10.81 28.34 13.30
C THR A 7 -10.15 28.09 11.95
N GLY A 8 -8.84 28.31 11.89
CA GLY A 8 -8.02 27.96 10.74
C GLY A 8 -8.00 26.44 10.58
N LEU A 9 -8.67 25.92 9.56
CA LEU A 9 -8.41 24.57 9.07
C LEU A 9 -6.98 24.53 8.52
N SER A 10 -6.07 23.96 9.30
CA SER A 10 -4.75 23.56 8.80
C SER A 10 -4.93 22.50 7.70
N PRO A 11 -4.28 22.63 6.53
CA PRO A 11 -4.36 21.62 5.49
C PRO A 11 -3.68 20.34 6.01
N ARG A 12 -4.49 19.29 6.21
CA ARG A 12 -4.00 17.93 6.48
C ARG A 12 -3.01 17.55 5.38
N ARG A 13 -1.71 17.57 5.67
CA ARG A 13 -0.69 17.05 4.77
C ARG A 13 -0.85 15.53 4.73
N ALA A 14 -1.62 15.06 3.77
CA ALA A 14 -1.69 13.66 3.42
C ALA A 14 -0.26 13.19 3.10
N GLY A 15 0.22 12.20 3.85
CA GLY A 15 1.47 11.53 3.53
C GLY A 15 1.46 11.09 2.07
N LEU A 16 2.57 11.31 1.37
CA LEU A 16 2.70 10.96 -0.05
C LEU A 16 2.38 9.48 -0.23
N CYS A 17 1.23 9.22 -0.84
CA CYS A 17 0.79 7.86 -1.15
C CYS A 17 1.50 7.40 -2.41
N PRO A 18 2.31 6.34 -2.36
CA PRO A 18 2.94 5.79 -3.54
C PRO A 18 1.93 5.21 -4.52
N VAL A 19 2.16 5.47 -5.81
CA VAL A 19 1.52 4.77 -6.93
C VAL A 19 2.61 4.02 -7.69
N CYS A 20 2.40 2.74 -7.92
CA CYS A 20 3.31 1.83 -8.59
C CYS A 20 2.73 1.39 -9.93
N LEU A 21 3.60 1.21 -10.92
CA LEU A 21 3.27 0.72 -12.26
C LEU A 21 3.54 -0.78 -12.34
N VAL A 22 2.59 -1.56 -12.86
CA VAL A 22 2.75 -3.00 -13.10
C VAL A 22 2.45 -3.29 -14.57
N SER A 23 3.39 -3.88 -15.30
CA SER A 23 3.17 -4.29 -16.70
C SER A 23 2.70 -5.74 -16.78
N LYS A 24 1.71 -6.01 -17.63
CA LYS A 24 1.22 -7.37 -17.92
C LYS A 24 2.24 -8.26 -18.63
N THR A 25 3.20 -7.66 -19.32
CA THR A 25 4.22 -8.39 -20.10
C THR A 25 5.28 -9.06 -19.21
N GLN A 26 5.37 -8.66 -17.93
CA GLN A 26 6.22 -9.34 -16.96
C GLN A 26 5.45 -10.48 -16.28
N PRO A 27 5.79 -11.74 -16.56
CA PRO A 27 5.15 -12.88 -15.92
C PRO A 27 5.50 -12.87 -14.43
N GLN A 28 4.49 -12.63 -13.59
CA GLN A 28 4.46 -12.91 -12.14
C GLN A 28 5.61 -12.36 -11.26
N ARG A 29 6.34 -11.33 -11.70
CA ARG A 29 7.38 -10.71 -10.86
C ARG A 29 6.85 -9.44 -10.20
N SER A 30 7.19 -9.29 -8.91
CA SER A 30 6.94 -8.10 -8.10
C SER A 30 7.29 -6.83 -8.88
N ALA A 31 6.36 -5.90 -8.96
CA ALA A 31 6.67 -4.58 -9.49
C ALA A 31 7.62 -3.88 -8.52
N THR A 32 8.82 -3.53 -9.00
CA THR A 32 9.82 -2.78 -8.22
C THR A 32 9.78 -1.32 -8.64
N VAL A 33 9.67 -0.41 -7.68
CA VAL A 33 9.54 1.03 -7.91
C VAL A 33 10.87 1.61 -8.42
N PRO A 34 10.89 2.42 -9.50
CA PRO A 34 12.05 3.25 -9.81
C PRO A 34 12.12 4.39 -8.78
N GLU A 35 13.26 4.50 -8.11
CA GLU A 35 13.56 5.48 -7.06
C GLU A 35 13.12 6.90 -7.45
N GLN A 36 12.11 7.44 -6.76
CA GLN A 36 11.85 8.88 -6.73
C GLN A 36 12.30 9.43 -5.38
N ARG A 37 13.30 10.31 -5.47
CA ARG A 37 14.00 11.04 -4.40
C ARG A 37 13.22 11.13 -3.09
N ALA A 38 13.84 10.57 -2.05
CA ALA A 38 13.44 10.71 -0.66
C ALA A 38 13.14 12.16 -0.29
N LEU A 39 11.99 12.38 0.36
CA LEU A 39 11.84 13.54 1.24
C LEU A 39 12.45 13.19 2.60
N PRO A 40 13.14 14.14 3.25
CA PRO A 40 13.76 13.89 4.53
C PRO A 40 12.69 13.75 5.61
N ASN A 41 12.89 12.72 6.44
CA ASN A 41 12.18 12.35 7.65
C ASN A 41 10.85 11.58 7.50
N ARG A 42 10.90 10.34 8.03
CA ARG A 42 9.81 9.40 8.35
C ARG A 42 9.27 8.58 7.18
N THR A 43 9.92 7.46 6.86
CA THR A 43 9.38 6.51 5.87
C THR A 43 9.32 5.10 6.43
N LEU A 44 8.09 4.64 6.74
CA LEU A 44 7.72 3.23 6.71
C LEU A 44 7.85 2.75 5.26
N ARG A 45 8.80 1.85 4.97
CA ARG A 45 8.99 1.33 3.61
C ARG A 45 8.04 0.15 3.36
N LEU A 46 6.89 0.45 2.77
CA LEU A 46 5.99 -0.57 2.19
C LEU A 46 6.12 -0.68 0.66
N GLN A 47 6.68 0.35 0.02
CA GLN A 47 6.62 0.55 -1.43
C GLN A 47 7.36 -0.51 -2.23
N ASN A 48 8.49 -0.98 -1.73
CA ASN A 48 9.28 -2.03 -2.36
C ASN A 48 8.80 -3.44 -1.98
N GLY A 49 7.73 -3.54 -1.18
CA GLY A 49 7.14 -4.79 -0.69
C GLY A 49 5.80 -5.15 -1.33
N ILE A 50 5.40 -4.49 -2.42
CA ILE A 50 4.13 -4.79 -3.09
C ILE A 50 4.27 -6.07 -3.93
N GLN A 51 3.37 -7.02 -3.74
CA GLN A 51 3.29 -8.24 -4.53
C GLN A 51 1.94 -8.31 -5.26
N VAL A 52 1.98 -8.53 -6.57
CA VAL A 52 0.79 -8.60 -7.42
C VAL A 52 0.81 -9.90 -8.21
N TYR A 53 -0.27 -10.68 -8.09
CA TYR A 53 -0.45 -11.92 -8.83
C TYR A 53 -1.61 -11.73 -9.79
N LEU A 54 -1.29 -11.48 -11.06
CA LEU A 54 -2.28 -11.18 -12.11
C LEU A 54 -3.24 -12.33 -12.40
N ASN A 55 -2.84 -13.57 -12.15
CA ASN A 55 -3.68 -14.76 -12.24
C ASN A 55 -4.00 -15.36 -10.87
N GLY A 56 -3.91 -14.53 -9.83
CA GLY A 56 -4.27 -14.88 -8.48
C GLY A 56 -3.27 -15.76 -7.74
N ASP A 57 -3.43 -15.78 -6.43
CA ASP A 57 -2.74 -16.62 -5.45
C ASP A 57 -3.72 -17.09 -4.36
N GLY A 58 -3.36 -18.17 -3.65
CA GLY A 58 -4.21 -18.79 -2.63
C GLY A 58 -5.63 -19.08 -3.13
N GLU A 59 -6.62 -18.66 -2.35
CA GLU A 59 -8.06 -18.80 -2.67
C GLU A 59 -8.48 -18.10 -3.97
N GLY A 60 -7.74 -17.07 -4.42
CA GLY A 60 -8.05 -16.30 -5.63
C GLY A 60 -7.38 -16.84 -6.89
N ARG A 61 -6.60 -17.92 -6.78
CA ARG A 61 -5.81 -18.47 -7.89
C ARG A 61 -6.71 -18.82 -9.08
N GLY A 62 -6.36 -18.30 -10.25
CA GLY A 62 -7.08 -18.51 -11.51
C GLY A 62 -8.42 -17.79 -11.63
N THR A 63 -8.87 -17.06 -10.60
CA THR A 63 -10.20 -16.43 -10.56
C THR A 63 -10.16 -14.94 -10.26
N HIS A 64 -9.13 -14.48 -9.55
CA HIS A 64 -8.96 -13.08 -9.15
C HIS A 64 -7.52 -12.62 -9.42
N LEU A 65 -7.33 -11.31 -9.52
CA LEU A 65 -6.06 -10.67 -9.23
C LEU A 65 -5.88 -10.67 -7.70
N SER A 66 -4.69 -11.03 -7.23
CA SER A 66 -4.31 -10.95 -5.82
C SER A 66 -3.29 -9.85 -5.59
N LEU A 67 -3.42 -9.15 -4.47
CA LEU A 67 -2.62 -7.97 -4.15
C LEU A 67 -2.23 -7.96 -2.67
N TYR A 68 -0.93 -7.86 -2.42
CA TYR A 68 -0.33 -7.93 -1.08
C TYR A 68 0.74 -6.86 -0.87
N VAL A 69 1.06 -6.62 0.40
CA VAL A 69 2.18 -5.80 0.85
C VAL A 69 3.02 -6.54 1.87
N VAL A 70 4.31 -6.26 1.85
CA VAL A 70 5.29 -6.74 2.83
C VAL A 70 5.82 -5.54 3.62
N LEU A 71 5.86 -5.66 4.93
CA LEU A 71 6.59 -4.73 5.79
C LEU A 71 8.09 -4.98 5.62
N MET A 72 8.80 -4.01 5.04
CA MET A 72 10.24 -4.12 4.81
C MET A 72 11.01 -3.39 5.90
N PRO A 73 12.24 -3.84 6.24
CA PRO A 73 13.13 -3.09 7.11
C PRO A 73 13.35 -1.66 6.60
N GLY A 74 13.24 -0.69 7.49
CA GLY A 74 13.53 0.72 7.25
C GLY A 74 14.66 1.23 8.13
N ASP A 75 15.45 2.17 7.60
CA ASP A 75 16.59 2.79 8.30
C ASP A 75 16.18 3.47 9.62
N PHE A 76 14.92 3.88 9.72
CA PHE A 76 14.36 4.60 10.87
C PHE A 76 13.35 3.78 11.68
N ASP A 77 13.31 2.45 11.51
CA ASP A 77 12.34 1.58 12.21
C ASP A 77 12.46 1.65 13.73
N ALA A 78 13.63 2.01 14.26
CA ALA A 78 13.85 2.21 15.70
C ALA A 78 13.04 3.38 16.28
N LEU A 79 12.62 4.34 15.45
CA LEU A 79 11.85 5.52 15.85
C LEU A 79 10.34 5.30 15.75
N LEU A 80 9.92 4.15 15.22
CA LEU A 80 8.52 3.86 14.94
C LEU A 80 7.92 2.98 16.05
N PRO A 81 6.62 3.16 16.35
CA PRO A 81 5.92 2.30 17.28
C PRO A 81 5.73 0.90 16.68
N TRP A 82 6.00 -0.13 17.48
CA TRP A 82 5.81 -1.53 17.11
C TRP A 82 4.89 -2.27 18.10
N PRO A 83 4.13 -3.29 17.65
CA PRO A 83 3.95 -3.72 16.25
C PRO A 83 3.27 -2.65 15.40
N PHE A 84 3.38 -2.77 14.08
CA PHE A 84 2.75 -1.88 13.12
C PHE A 84 1.22 -1.96 13.26
N ARG A 85 0.53 -0.82 13.37
CA ARG A 85 -0.90 -0.73 13.73
C ARG A 85 -1.74 0.07 12.73
N GLN A 86 -1.08 0.66 11.74
CA GLN A 86 -1.68 1.64 10.85
C GLN A 86 -2.52 0.92 9.81
N THR A 87 -3.75 1.39 9.60
CA THR A 87 -4.62 0.83 8.56
C THR A 87 -3.95 0.99 7.19
N VAL A 88 -3.92 -0.10 6.42
CA VAL A 88 -3.38 -0.11 5.06
C VAL A 88 -4.53 -0.27 4.08
N SER A 89 -4.58 0.63 3.10
CA SER A 89 -5.48 0.54 1.96
C SER A 89 -4.68 0.21 0.70
N LEU A 90 -5.08 -0.86 0.02
CA LEU A 90 -4.55 -1.27 -1.28
C LEU A 90 -5.59 -0.92 -2.34
N SER A 91 -5.15 -0.31 -3.43
CA SER A 91 -6.02 0.11 -4.51
C SER A 91 -5.45 -0.24 -5.87
N VAL A 92 -6.32 -0.63 -6.80
CA VAL A 92 -6.04 -0.66 -8.23
C VAL A 92 -6.79 0.50 -8.86
N LEU A 93 -6.06 1.36 -9.58
CA LEU A 93 -6.60 2.59 -10.10
C LEU A 93 -7.25 2.37 -11.47
N ASP A 94 -8.53 2.68 -11.56
CA ASP A 94 -9.22 2.93 -12.83
C ASP A 94 -8.52 4.02 -13.66
N GLN A 95 -8.32 3.74 -14.95
CA GLN A 95 -7.63 4.60 -15.92
C GLN A 95 -8.57 5.23 -16.95
N SER A 96 -9.88 4.99 -16.84
CA SER A 96 -10.90 5.52 -17.76
C SER A 96 -11.22 7.01 -17.52
N GLY A 97 -10.79 7.56 -16.38
CA GLY A 97 -11.14 8.92 -15.94
C GLY A 97 -12.43 8.99 -15.11
N ALA A 98 -13.17 7.88 -14.98
CA ALA A 98 -14.35 7.80 -14.12
C ALA A 98 -13.99 7.73 -12.61
N ALA A 99 -12.72 7.51 -12.29
CA ALA A 99 -12.19 7.38 -10.93
C ALA A 99 -12.81 6.22 -10.13
N ASN A 100 -13.23 5.16 -10.82
CA ASN A 100 -13.82 3.95 -10.23
C ASN A 100 -12.74 3.00 -9.70
N HIS A 101 -11.86 3.50 -8.83
CA HIS A 101 -10.77 2.70 -8.28
C HIS A 101 -11.31 1.58 -7.37
N ARG A 102 -10.76 0.36 -7.51
CA ARG A 102 -11.05 -0.71 -6.56
C ARG A 102 -10.12 -0.56 -5.37
N SER A 103 -10.68 -0.48 -4.16
CA SER A 103 -9.89 -0.35 -2.93
C SER A 103 -10.38 -1.31 -1.86
N LEU A 104 -9.46 -2.03 -1.21
CA LEU A 104 -9.71 -2.81 0.00
C LEU A 104 -8.72 -2.38 1.08
N SER A 105 -9.15 -2.41 2.34
CA SER A 105 -8.31 -2.02 3.47
C SER A 105 -8.32 -3.08 4.55
N PHE A 106 -7.21 -3.19 5.26
CA PHE A 106 -7.10 -4.04 6.44
C PHE A 106 -6.44 -3.27 7.58
N ARG A 107 -6.83 -3.64 8.79
CA ARG A 107 -6.16 -3.17 10.01
C ARG A 107 -5.17 -4.25 10.44
N PRO A 108 -3.88 -3.91 10.63
CA PRO A 108 -2.91 -4.86 11.15
C PRO A 108 -3.34 -5.47 12.48
N ASP A 109 -3.21 -6.78 12.61
CA ASP A 109 -3.37 -7.50 13.88
C ASP A 109 -2.05 -7.45 14.66
N PRO A 110 -1.99 -6.80 15.84
CA PRO A 110 -0.78 -6.74 16.66
C PRO A 110 -0.23 -8.09 17.10
N ALA A 111 -1.06 -9.15 17.14
CA ALA A 111 -0.63 -10.50 17.50
C ALA A 111 0.04 -11.25 16.34
N SER A 112 -0.17 -10.79 15.10
CA SER A 112 0.41 -11.43 13.92
C SER A 112 1.90 -11.11 13.78
N LYS A 113 2.68 -12.13 13.41
CA LYS A 113 4.12 -12.00 13.15
C LYS A 113 4.41 -11.10 11.95
N SER A 114 3.50 -11.01 10.98
CA SER A 114 3.67 -10.21 9.76
C SER A 114 3.74 -8.70 10.01
N PHE A 115 3.31 -8.24 11.20
CA PHE A 115 3.29 -6.83 11.58
C PHE A 115 4.27 -6.46 12.68
N GLN A 116 5.15 -7.40 13.06
CA GLN A 116 6.24 -7.12 13.98
C GLN A 116 7.35 -6.33 13.28
N ARG A 117 8.24 -5.73 14.09
CA ARG A 117 9.41 -5.03 13.57
C ARG A 117 10.24 -5.99 12.71
N PRO A 118 10.48 -5.68 11.42
CA PRO A 118 11.38 -6.46 10.60
C PRO A 118 12.77 -6.51 11.27
N ALA A 119 13.34 -7.70 11.45
CA ALA A 119 14.73 -7.79 11.88
C ALA A 119 15.65 -7.41 10.72
N ALA A 120 16.78 -6.76 11.01
CA ALA A 120 17.74 -6.31 9.99
C ALA A 120 18.26 -7.46 9.10
N GLU A 121 18.23 -8.69 9.61
CA GLU A 121 18.72 -9.90 8.94
C GLU A 121 17.59 -10.78 8.38
N SER A 122 16.32 -10.49 8.71
CA SER A 122 15.19 -11.32 8.32
C SER A 122 14.52 -10.81 7.04
N VAL A 123 14.60 -11.61 5.97
CA VAL A 123 13.96 -11.39 4.67
C VAL A 123 12.44 -11.72 4.70
N ASN A 124 11.88 -12.14 5.85
CA ASN A 124 10.72 -13.04 5.87
C ASN A 124 9.45 -12.48 6.50
N ASN A 125 9.19 -11.17 6.44
CA ASN A 125 7.83 -10.72 6.74
C ASN A 125 6.87 -11.30 5.70
N VAL A 126 5.89 -12.07 6.17
CA VAL A 126 4.90 -12.70 5.29
C VAL A 126 4.06 -11.59 4.66
N ALA A 127 3.87 -11.66 3.34
CA ALA A 127 3.03 -10.71 2.63
C ALA A 127 1.60 -10.77 3.15
N VAL A 128 0.99 -9.60 3.35
CA VAL A 128 -0.39 -9.47 3.83
C VAL A 128 -1.21 -8.65 2.85
N GLY A 129 -2.44 -9.07 2.59
CA GLY A 129 -3.30 -8.45 1.61
C GLY A 129 -4.49 -9.34 1.28
N PHE A 130 -4.86 -9.38 0.00
CA PHE A 130 -6.10 -10.00 -0.45
C PHE A 130 -5.84 -10.95 -1.61
N SER A 131 -6.15 -12.23 -1.38
CA SER A 131 -6.16 -13.25 -2.43
C SER A 131 -7.25 -12.99 -3.48
N CYS A 132 -8.43 -12.55 -3.04
CA CYS A 132 -9.56 -12.23 -3.93
C CYS A 132 -9.77 -10.71 -4.02
N PHE A 133 -8.89 -9.98 -4.73
CA PHE A 133 -8.94 -8.51 -4.80
C PHE A 133 -9.88 -8.00 -5.91
N ILE A 134 -9.62 -8.38 -7.17
CA ILE A 134 -10.47 -8.08 -8.34
C ILE A 134 -10.75 -9.38 -9.10
N PRO A 135 -12.02 -9.72 -9.36
CA PRO A 135 -12.37 -10.82 -10.25
C PRO A 135 -11.72 -10.66 -11.65
N LEU A 136 -11.18 -11.72 -12.24
CA LEU A 136 -10.47 -11.63 -13.52
C LEU A 136 -11.37 -11.19 -14.69
N ASN A 137 -12.66 -11.44 -14.62
CA ASN A 137 -13.64 -10.95 -15.61
C ASN A 137 -13.83 -9.42 -15.56
N GLU A 138 -13.54 -8.77 -14.42
CA GLU A 138 -13.58 -7.31 -14.24
C GLU A 138 -12.20 -6.66 -14.40
N PHE A 139 -11.12 -7.44 -14.26
CA PHE A 139 -9.74 -6.95 -14.26
C PHE A 139 -9.35 -6.17 -15.52
N ALA A 140 -9.90 -6.53 -16.68
CA ALA A 140 -9.58 -5.87 -17.95
C ALA A 140 -9.89 -4.36 -17.94
N ALA A 141 -10.90 -3.92 -17.19
CA ALA A 141 -11.29 -2.51 -17.10
C ALA A 141 -10.22 -1.62 -16.43
N TYR A 142 -9.32 -2.20 -15.64
CA TYR A 142 -8.28 -1.48 -14.90
C TYR A 142 -6.95 -1.39 -15.65
N VAL A 143 -6.85 -2.01 -16.83
CA VAL A 143 -5.59 -2.12 -17.58
C VAL A 143 -5.71 -1.32 -18.86
N LYS A 144 -4.73 -0.49 -19.11
CA LYS A 144 -4.58 0.29 -20.33
C LYS A 144 -3.12 0.20 -20.77
N ASP A 145 -2.87 0.03 -22.07
CA ASP A 145 -1.51 -0.04 -22.64
C ASP A 145 -0.63 -1.06 -21.89
N ASP A 146 -1.18 -2.26 -21.65
CA ASP A 146 -0.56 -3.35 -20.87
C ASP A 146 -0.05 -2.96 -19.48
N THR A 147 -0.66 -1.92 -18.91
CA THR A 147 -0.20 -1.24 -17.71
C THR A 147 -1.32 -1.15 -16.69
N LEU A 148 -0.98 -1.45 -15.44
CA LEU A 148 -1.84 -1.36 -14.25
C LEU A 148 -1.20 -0.40 -13.26
N PHE A 149 -2.02 0.44 -12.62
CA PHE A 149 -1.56 1.31 -11.53
C PHE A 149 -2.08 0.80 -10.20
N VAL A 150 -1.17 0.56 -9.26
CA VAL A 150 -1.48 0.13 -7.90
C VAL A 150 -1.11 1.23 -6.93
N LYS A 151 -1.97 1.52 -5.97
CA LYS A 151 -1.72 2.52 -4.93
C LYS A 151 -1.78 1.88 -3.56
N VAL A 152 -0.83 2.24 -2.71
CA VAL A 152 -0.84 1.86 -1.29
C VAL A 152 -0.97 3.13 -0.46
N LYS A 153 -1.92 3.13 0.47
CA LYS A 153 -2.09 4.22 1.44
C LYS A 153 -2.00 3.64 2.84
N VAL A 154 -1.19 4.29 3.68
CA VAL A 154 -1.10 4.00 5.11
C VAL A 154 -1.78 5.15 5.84
N ASP A 155 -2.70 4.83 6.74
CA ASP A 155 -3.28 5.82 7.64
C ASP A 155 -2.24 6.25 8.68
N MET A 156 -2.00 7.56 8.76
CA MET A 156 -0.99 8.14 9.65
C MET A 156 -1.59 8.58 11.00
N ALA A 157 -2.87 8.30 11.25
CA ALA A 157 -3.51 8.58 12.53
C ALA A 157 -2.68 7.98 13.70
N GLY A 158 -2.35 8.82 14.68
CA GLY A 158 -1.55 8.43 15.85
C GLY A 158 -0.02 8.46 15.67
N LEU A 159 0.49 8.84 14.48
CA LEU A 159 1.92 9.10 14.21
C LEU A 159 2.23 10.60 14.06
N GLU A 160 1.28 11.48 14.42
CA GLU A 160 1.34 12.92 14.14
C GLU A 160 2.48 13.64 14.86
N HIS A 161 2.91 13.12 16.02
CA HIS A 161 4.00 13.64 16.85
C HIS A 161 5.31 12.84 16.74
N LEU A 162 5.41 12.03 15.66
CA LEU A 162 6.61 11.38 15.09
C LEU A 162 7.94 12.08 15.29
#